data_AF-A0AA37F4S8-F1
#
_entry.id   AF-A0AA37F4S8-F1
#
_cell.length_a   1.000
_cell.length_b   1.000
_cell.length_c   1.000
_cell.angle_alpha   90.00
_cell.angle_beta   90.00
_cell.angle_gamma   90.00
#
_symmetry.space_group_name_H-M   'P 1'
#
loop_
_entity.id
_entity.type
_entity.pdbx_description
1 polymer ?
#
loop_
_entity_poly.entity_id
_entity_poly.type
_entity_poly.pdbx_seq_one_letter_code
_entity_poly.pdbx_strand_id
1 'polypeptide(L)'
;MQLATDLRLKNDLLKRQGIEAALASVSGAITLAPDGDCIIVDKLQDKATAAPSSGVTFLPSVFGRPHLVVGHAPGWQPVVQYPIAEASPSEPISLETVTLRLEALAHPVRLRLLRTLARGPHTTGELAHAWELSPPEVSRHLAVLRRAGLLTARRHGHYVRCTVNLPDLTALGADLLAAVLR
;
A
#
# COMPACT_ATOMS: atom_id res chain seq x y z
N MET A 1 -5.52 13.01 11.50
CA MET A 1 -6.35 12.12 12.36
C MET A 1 -5.69 10.76 12.60
N GLN A 2 -5.23 10.05 11.57
CA GLN A 2 -4.75 8.67 11.66
C GLN A 2 -3.44 8.47 12.46
N LEU A 3 -2.44 9.34 12.29
CA LEU A 3 -1.21 9.35 13.09
C LEU A 3 -1.47 9.44 14.60
N ALA A 4 -2.39 10.31 15.01
CA ALA A 4 -2.74 10.49 16.42
C ALA A 4 -3.48 9.27 16.98
N THR A 5 -4.29 8.58 16.17
CA THR A 5 -4.98 7.34 16.57
C THR A 5 -3.98 6.19 16.76
N ASP A 6 -3.05 6.02 15.83
CA ASP A 6 -2.01 4.99 15.91
C ASP A 6 -1.10 5.20 17.14
N LEU A 7 -0.69 6.46 17.42
CA LEU A 7 0.06 6.80 18.63
C LEU A 7 -0.68 6.48 19.92
N ARG A 8 -1.99 6.72 19.98
CA ARG A 8 -2.81 6.37 21.15
C ARG A 8 -2.88 4.87 21.36
N LEU A 9 -3.14 4.10 20.30
CA LEU A 9 -3.20 2.65 20.35
C LEU A 9 -1.87 2.07 20.88
N LYS A 10 -0.74 2.55 20.36
CA LYS A 10 0.59 2.06 20.76
C LYS A 10 0.95 2.43 22.19
N ASN A 11 0.61 3.65 22.62
CA ASN A 11 0.77 4.05 24.01
C ASN A 11 -0.10 3.19 24.95
N ASP A 12 -1.32 2.84 24.53
CA ASP A 12 -2.19 1.96 25.31
C ASP A 12 -1.65 0.52 25.36
N LEU A 13 -1.14 -0.02 24.26
CA LEU A 13 -0.49 -1.33 24.22
C LEU A 13 0.76 -1.36 25.11
N LEU A 14 1.61 -0.34 25.02
CA LEU A 14 2.79 -0.22 25.87
C LEU A 14 2.42 -0.21 27.35
N LYS A 15 1.38 0.54 27.74
CA LYS A 15 0.91 0.64 29.13
C LYS A 15 0.25 -0.64 29.64
N ARG A 16 -0.46 -1.38 28.78
CA ARG A 16 -1.32 -2.50 29.20
C ARG A 16 -0.70 -3.88 28.98
N GLN A 17 0.13 -4.03 27.94
CA GLN A 17 0.68 -5.30 27.47
C GLN A 17 2.20 -5.30 27.37
N GLY A 18 2.85 -4.18 27.71
CA GLY A 18 4.31 -4.07 27.73
C GLY A 18 4.94 -3.73 26.38
N ILE A 19 6.27 -3.59 26.39
CA ILE A 19 7.03 -3.12 25.23
C ILE A 19 7.03 -4.14 24.09
N GLU A 20 7.08 -5.44 24.37
CA GLU A 20 7.09 -6.50 23.36
C GLU A 20 5.83 -6.47 22.48
N ALA A 21 4.65 -6.39 23.11
CA ALA A 21 3.38 -6.25 22.39
C ALA A 21 3.30 -4.95 21.57
N ALA A 22 3.84 -3.86 22.12
CA ALA A 22 3.92 -2.58 21.39
C ALA A 22 4.85 -2.68 20.16
N LEU A 23 6.01 -3.33 20.27
CA LEU A 23 6.96 -3.53 19.17
C LEU A 23 6.40 -4.44 18.08
N ALA A 24 5.77 -5.56 18.46
CA ALA A 24 5.10 -6.46 17.53
C ALA A 24 3.99 -5.76 16.73
N SER A 25 3.29 -4.79 17.34
CA SER A 25 2.28 -3.98 16.66
C SER A 25 2.85 -2.97 15.64
N VAL A 26 4.15 -2.68 15.71
CA VAL A 26 4.83 -1.75 14.80
C VAL A 26 5.27 -2.48 13.53
N SER A 27 5.90 -3.64 13.67
CA SER A 27 6.32 -4.50 12.55
C SER A 27 6.77 -5.86 13.08
N GLY A 28 6.47 -6.93 12.35
CA GLY A 28 6.99 -8.27 12.66
C GLY A 28 8.50 -8.41 12.51
N ALA A 29 9.17 -7.44 11.89
CA ALA A 29 10.62 -7.39 11.79
C ALA A 29 11.31 -6.80 13.04
N ILE A 30 10.55 -6.38 14.06
CA ILE A 30 11.11 -5.86 15.31
C ILE A 30 10.81 -6.84 16.43
N THR A 31 11.85 -7.29 17.11
CA THR A 31 11.73 -8.17 18.28
C THR A 31 12.48 -7.57 19.46
N LEU A 32 12.08 -7.95 20.66
CA LEU A 32 12.84 -7.67 21.87
C LEU A 32 13.77 -8.85 22.13
N ALA A 33 15.02 -8.58 22.46
CA ALA A 33 15.95 -9.60 22.89
C ALA A 33 15.45 -10.26 24.20
N PRO A 34 15.81 -11.53 24.48
CA PRO A 34 15.29 -12.28 25.63
C PRO A 34 15.62 -11.65 26.99
N ASP A 35 16.68 -10.84 27.06
CA ASP A 35 17.10 -10.07 28.23
C ASP A 35 16.29 -8.78 28.42
N GLY A 36 15.52 -8.34 27.43
CA GLY A 36 14.66 -7.16 27.47
C GLY A 36 15.36 -5.83 27.21
N ASP A 37 16.69 -5.85 27.09
CA ASP A 37 17.53 -4.64 27.06
C ASP A 37 17.87 -4.18 25.65
N CYS A 38 17.58 -5.01 24.64
CA CYS A 38 17.92 -4.73 23.25
C CYS A 38 16.71 -4.93 22.32
N ILE A 39 16.51 -3.99 21.39
CA ILE A 39 15.56 -4.13 20.30
C ILE A 39 16.32 -4.62 19.07
N ILE A 40 15.91 -5.77 18.55
CA ILE A 40 16.46 -6.38 17.34
C ILE A 40 15.56 -5.99 16.17
N VAL A 41 16.17 -5.59 15.06
CA VAL A 41 15.45 -5.23 13.83
C VAL A 41 16.02 -6.04 12.68
N ASP A 42 15.22 -6.93 12.12
CA ASP A 42 15.61 -7.78 10.98
C ASP A 42 15.74 -6.92 9.71
N LYS A 43 16.99 -6.71 9.27
CA LYS A 43 17.34 -5.94 8.07
C LYS A 43 18.41 -6.68 7.28
N LEU A 44 18.46 -6.40 5.98
CA LEU A 44 19.50 -6.91 5.06
C LEU A 44 20.95 -6.56 5.48
N GLN A 45 21.13 -5.65 6.45
CA GLN A 45 22.41 -5.31 7.07
C GLN A 45 22.27 -5.37 8.59
N ASP A 46 23.04 -6.23 9.24
CA ASP A 46 23.09 -6.31 10.70
C ASP A 46 23.80 -5.07 11.27
N LYS A 47 23.04 -4.21 11.94
CA LYS A 47 23.57 -3.05 12.68
C LYS A 47 22.89 -2.96 14.04
N ALA A 48 23.70 -2.84 15.09
CA ALA A 48 23.24 -2.66 16.47
C ALA A 48 23.59 -1.26 16.98
N THR A 49 22.72 -0.70 17.82
CA THR A 49 22.96 0.55 18.53
C THR A 49 22.32 0.45 19.91
N ALA A 50 22.96 1.00 20.93
CA ALA A 50 22.45 1.01 22.29
C ALA A 50 21.89 2.39 22.64
N ALA A 51 20.79 2.43 23.38
CA ALA A 51 20.15 3.66 23.87
C ALA A 51 20.04 3.66 25.40
N PRO A 52 21.18 3.69 26.12
CA PRO A 52 21.23 3.40 27.57
C PRO A 52 20.52 4.42 28.47
N SER A 53 20.13 5.60 27.96
CA SER A 53 19.40 6.61 28.75
C SER A 53 18.42 7.47 27.96
N SER A 54 18.65 7.68 26.66
CA SER A 54 17.77 8.48 25.81
C SER A 54 16.50 7.74 25.39
N GLY A 55 16.44 6.42 25.59
CA GLY A 55 15.36 5.57 25.04
C GLY A 55 15.34 5.55 23.52
N VAL A 56 14.28 4.99 22.94
CA VAL A 56 14.07 4.89 21.49
C VAL A 56 12.80 5.65 21.12
N THR A 57 12.87 6.48 20.07
CA THR A 57 11.69 7.18 19.55
C THR A 57 11.05 6.37 18.43
N PHE A 58 9.76 6.08 18.59
CA PHE A 58 8.93 5.43 17.58
C PHE A 58 8.15 6.50 16.81
N LEU A 59 8.56 6.77 15.57
CA LEU A 59 7.95 7.78 14.71
C LEU A 59 7.05 7.12 13.65
N PRO A 60 5.72 7.24 13.77
CA PRO A 60 4.84 6.80 12.69
C PRO A 60 5.00 7.68 11.44
N SER A 61 4.94 7.06 10.28
CA SER A 61 5.19 7.72 8.99
C SER A 61 4.31 7.15 7.88
N VAL A 62 3.97 7.99 6.88
CA VAL A 62 3.38 7.54 5.61
C VAL A 62 4.44 7.19 4.56
N PHE A 63 5.69 7.61 4.79
CA PHE A 63 6.87 7.26 4.00
C PHE A 63 7.57 6.02 4.57
N GLY A 64 8.29 5.30 3.72
CA GLY A 64 9.12 4.14 4.10
C GLY A 64 8.53 2.79 3.70
N ARG A 65 7.21 2.68 3.45
CA ARG A 65 6.56 1.41 3.03
C ARG A 65 7.29 0.71 1.87
N PRO A 66 7.42 -0.62 1.89
CA PRO A 66 7.11 -1.57 2.98
C PRO A 66 8.21 -1.64 4.05
N HIS A 67 9.26 -0.83 3.94
CA HIS A 67 10.47 -0.91 4.73
C HIS A 67 10.41 -0.07 6.00
N LEU A 68 11.09 -0.56 7.03
CA LEU A 68 11.27 0.17 8.29
C LEU A 68 12.60 0.92 8.27
N VAL A 69 12.57 2.21 8.58
CA VAL A 69 13.77 3.05 8.61
C VAL A 69 14.21 3.22 10.06
N VAL A 70 15.48 2.93 10.34
CA VAL A 70 16.07 3.12 11.66
C VAL A 70 17.21 4.11 11.47
N GLY A 71 17.04 5.32 11.99
CA GLY A 71 18.10 6.32 12.06
C GLY A 71 18.82 6.18 13.39
N HIS A 72 20.13 5.96 13.36
CA HIS A 72 20.96 5.94 14.57
C HIS A 72 22.35 6.53 14.30
N ALA A 73 22.91 7.18 15.32
CA ALA A 73 24.29 7.67 15.37
C ALA A 73 24.76 7.64 16.84
N PRO A 74 26.07 7.47 17.12
CA PRO A 74 26.57 7.51 18.49
C PRO A 74 26.17 8.80 19.21
N GLY A 75 25.57 8.68 20.39
CA GLY A 75 25.09 9.83 21.18
C GLY A 75 23.75 10.42 20.74
N TRP A 76 23.13 9.92 19.67
CA TRP A 76 21.78 10.30 19.25
C TRP A 76 20.76 9.29 19.76
N GLN A 77 19.57 9.78 20.11
CA GLN A 77 18.44 8.92 20.40
C GLN A 77 18.04 8.15 19.11
N PRO A 78 18.02 6.81 19.11
CA PRO A 78 17.59 6.06 17.93
C PRO A 78 16.13 6.38 17.58
N VAL A 79 15.87 6.56 16.29
CA VAL A 79 14.54 6.79 15.75
C VAL A 79 14.14 5.62 14.86
N VAL A 80 13.08 4.92 15.26
CA VAL A 80 12.41 3.91 14.46
C VAL A 80 11.25 4.58 13.74
N GLN A 81 11.46 4.90 12.46
CA GLN A 81 10.41 5.38 11.59
C GLN A 81 9.71 4.19 10.94
N TYR A 82 8.44 4.01 11.29
CA TYR A 82 7.65 2.87 10.82
C TYR A 82 6.45 3.33 9.98
N PRO A 83 6.09 2.58 8.94
CA PRO A 83 4.92 2.88 8.15
C PRO A 83 3.66 2.67 8.99
N ILE A 84 2.77 3.66 9.04
CA ILE A 84 1.41 3.40 9.51
C ILE A 84 0.74 2.54 8.45
N ALA A 85 0.21 1.40 8.86
CA ALA A 85 -0.73 0.70 8.01
C ALA A 85 -1.88 1.67 7.77
N GLU A 86 -2.06 2.12 6.52
CA GLU A 86 -3.39 2.57 6.14
C GLU A 86 -4.33 1.47 6.59
N ALA A 87 -5.25 1.81 7.49
CA ALA A 87 -6.44 1.01 7.67
C ALA A 87 -7.13 1.08 6.31
N SER A 88 -6.73 0.21 5.39
CA SER A 88 -7.57 -0.15 4.29
C SER A 88 -8.58 -1.08 4.93
N PRO A 89 -9.85 -0.67 5.10
CA PRO A 89 -10.89 -1.62 5.39
C PRO A 89 -11.08 -2.40 4.10
N SER A 90 -10.23 -3.37 3.85
CA SER A 90 -10.48 -4.35 2.81
C SER A 90 -9.98 -5.66 3.36
N GLU A 91 -10.97 -6.46 3.71
CA GLU A 91 -10.91 -7.91 3.74
C GLU A 91 -9.81 -8.41 2.78
N PRO A 92 -8.93 -9.31 3.23
CA PRO A 92 -7.79 -9.76 2.45
C PRO A 92 -8.23 -10.13 1.03
N ILE A 93 -7.80 -9.34 0.03
CA ILE A 93 -8.16 -9.56 -1.36
C ILE A 93 -7.66 -10.95 -1.76
N SER A 94 -8.53 -11.75 -2.37
CA SER A 94 -8.19 -13.12 -2.76
C SER A 94 -7.10 -13.11 -3.82
N LEU A 95 -6.23 -14.13 -3.80
CA LEU A 95 -5.20 -14.33 -4.84
C LEU A 95 -5.83 -14.35 -6.24
N GLU A 96 -7.03 -14.91 -6.37
CA GLU A 96 -7.82 -14.91 -7.62
C GLU A 96 -8.10 -13.49 -8.14
N THR A 97 -8.48 -12.57 -7.25
CA THR A 97 -8.75 -11.18 -7.63
C THR A 97 -7.48 -10.45 -8.06
N VAL A 98 -6.36 -10.71 -7.36
CA VAL A 98 -5.05 -10.16 -7.74
C VAL A 98 -4.64 -10.68 -9.11
N THR A 99 -4.73 -11.98 -9.35
CA THR A 99 -4.43 -12.62 -10.64
C THR A 99 -5.30 -12.03 -11.75
N LEU A 100 -6.61 -11.90 -11.54
CA LEU A 100 -7.53 -11.31 -12.51
C LEU A 100 -7.13 -9.87 -12.89
N ARG A 101 -6.72 -9.06 -11.90
CA ARG A 101 -6.25 -7.68 -12.13
C ARG A 101 -4.94 -7.66 -12.91
N LEU A 102 -3.98 -8.54 -12.58
CA LEU A 102 -2.71 -8.65 -13.29
C LEU A 102 -2.91 -9.10 -14.74
N GLU A 103 -3.73 -10.12 -14.98
CA GLU A 103 -4.10 -10.56 -16.33
C GLU A 103 -4.77 -9.43 -17.13
N ALA A 104 -5.67 -8.67 -16.49
CA ALA A 104 -6.29 -7.50 -17.10
C ALA A 104 -5.29 -6.37 -17.40
N LEU A 105 -4.16 -6.28 -16.71
CA LEU A 105 -3.10 -5.29 -17.00
C LEU A 105 -2.04 -5.80 -17.98
N ALA A 106 -1.88 -7.12 -18.13
CA ALA A 106 -0.89 -7.76 -19.00
C ALA A 106 -1.21 -7.66 -20.52
N HIS A 107 -1.67 -6.50 -20.98
CA HIS A 107 -1.88 -6.23 -22.40
C HIS A 107 -1.56 -4.77 -22.73
N PRO A 108 -0.73 -4.52 -23.77
CA PRO A 108 -0.19 -3.18 -24.07
C PRO A 108 -1.28 -2.14 -24.35
N VAL A 109 -2.31 -2.51 -25.12
CA VAL A 109 -3.44 -1.59 -25.39
C VAL A 109 -4.20 -1.22 -24.12
N ARG A 110 -4.39 -2.16 -23.18
CA ARG A 110 -5.11 -1.88 -21.93
C ARG A 110 -4.33 -0.90 -21.06
N LEU A 111 -3.00 -1.05 -20.98
CA LEU A 111 -2.13 -0.10 -20.30
C LEU A 111 -2.17 1.29 -20.92
N ARG A 112 -2.20 1.40 -22.26
CA ARG A 112 -2.32 2.69 -22.97
C ARG A 112 -3.65 3.39 -22.66
N LEU A 113 -4.76 2.65 -22.74
CA LEU A 113 -6.09 3.15 -22.39
C LEU A 113 -6.16 3.60 -20.93
N LEU A 114 -5.64 2.78 -20.02
CA LEU A 114 -5.60 3.07 -18.59
C LEU A 114 -4.74 4.31 -18.27
N ARG A 115 -3.60 4.48 -18.95
CA ARG A 115 -2.76 5.69 -18.84
C ARG A 115 -3.50 6.96 -19.27
N THR A 116 -4.38 6.86 -20.26
CA THR A 116 -5.23 7.98 -20.69
C THR A 116 -6.27 8.29 -19.64
N LEU A 117 -6.99 7.26 -19.18
CA LEU A 117 -8.03 7.37 -18.17
C LEU A 117 -7.52 7.79 -16.79
N ALA A 118 -6.23 7.57 -16.50
CA ALA A 118 -5.57 8.06 -15.29
C ALA A 118 -5.42 9.59 -15.27
N ARG A 119 -5.48 10.26 -16.43
CA ARG A 119 -5.44 11.73 -16.55
C ARG A 119 -6.82 12.38 -16.47
N GLY A 120 -7.88 11.60 -16.64
CA GLY A 120 -9.25 12.08 -16.53
C GLY A 120 -10.27 11.11 -17.14
N PRO A 121 -11.58 11.34 -16.88
CA PRO A 121 -12.64 10.52 -17.44
C PRO A 121 -12.77 10.70 -18.95
N HIS A 122 -12.91 9.61 -19.69
CA HIS A 122 -13.08 9.62 -21.16
C HIS A 122 -14.20 8.70 -21.62
N THR A 123 -14.80 9.01 -22.76
CA THR A 123 -15.77 8.11 -23.42
C THR A 123 -15.06 7.05 -24.26
N THR A 124 -15.75 5.95 -24.56
CA THR A 124 -15.22 4.92 -25.49
C THR A 124 -14.87 5.50 -26.86
N GLY A 125 -15.67 6.45 -27.36
CA GLY A 125 -15.43 7.09 -28.65
C GLY A 125 -14.20 7.99 -28.65
N GLU A 126 -14.02 8.78 -27.59
CA GLU A 126 -12.81 9.60 -27.40
C GLU A 126 -11.54 8.73 -27.36
N LEU A 127 -11.60 7.61 -26.64
CA LEU A 127 -10.48 6.66 -26.54
C LEU A 127 -10.20 5.96 -27.88
N ALA A 128 -11.25 5.58 -28.61
CA ALA A 128 -11.12 4.98 -29.94
C ALA A 128 -10.43 5.94 -30.91
N HIS A 129 -10.86 7.21 -30.91
CA HIS A 129 -10.26 8.24 -31.75
C HIS A 129 -8.80 8.53 -31.36
N ALA A 130 -8.52 8.71 -30.06
CA ALA A 130 -7.18 9.05 -29.58
C ALA A 130 -6.12 7.97 -29.82
N TRP A 131 -6.53 6.71 -29.96
CA TRP A 131 -5.62 5.57 -30.14
C TRP A 131 -5.75 4.88 -31.51
N GLU A 132 -6.53 5.47 -32.44
CA GLU A 132 -6.77 4.93 -33.78
C GLU A 132 -7.29 3.48 -33.76
N LEU A 133 -8.15 3.18 -32.78
CA LEU A 133 -8.77 1.87 -32.60
C LEU A 133 -10.25 1.90 -32.96
N SER A 134 -10.81 0.74 -33.26
CA SER A 134 -12.26 0.65 -33.46
C SER A 134 -13.03 0.78 -32.12
N PRO A 135 -14.21 1.43 -32.10
CA PRO A 135 -15.03 1.50 -30.88
C PRO A 135 -15.38 0.13 -30.26
N PRO A 136 -15.68 -0.93 -31.04
CA PRO A 136 -15.88 -2.28 -30.48
C PRO A 136 -14.63 -2.84 -29.79
N GLU A 137 -13.45 -2.61 -30.36
CA GLU A 137 -12.18 -3.06 -29.78
C GLU A 137 -11.89 -2.36 -28.45
N VAL A 138 -12.04 -1.03 -28.39
CA VAL A 138 -11.90 -0.28 -27.14
C VAL A 138 -12.93 -0.74 -26.11
N SER A 139 -14.19 -0.92 -26.50
CA SER A 139 -15.23 -1.43 -25.61
C SER A 139 -14.87 -2.78 -24.99
N ARG A 140 -14.31 -3.71 -25.79
CA ARG A 140 -13.82 -5.01 -25.31
C ARG A 140 -12.70 -4.85 -24.28
N HIS A 141 -11.73 -3.98 -24.53
CA HIS A 141 -10.66 -3.70 -23.57
C HIS A 141 -11.18 -3.10 -22.26
N LEU A 142 -12.09 -2.12 -22.34
CA LEU A 142 -12.71 -1.50 -21.18
C LEU A 142 -13.59 -2.49 -20.39
N ALA A 143 -14.23 -3.44 -21.07
CA ALA A 143 -15.01 -4.48 -20.41
C ALA A 143 -14.12 -5.45 -19.60
N VAL A 144 -12.93 -5.80 -20.11
CA VAL A 144 -11.94 -6.61 -19.35
C VAL A 144 -11.49 -5.85 -18.09
N LEU A 145 -11.09 -4.58 -18.25
CA LEU A 145 -10.61 -3.78 -17.12
C LEU A 145 -11.71 -3.52 -16.06
N ARG A 146 -12.97 -3.36 -16.50
CA ARG A 146 -14.12 -3.20 -15.61
C ARG A 146 -14.45 -4.48 -14.84
N ARG A 147 -14.37 -5.65 -15.49
CA ARG A 147 -14.54 -6.95 -14.82
C ARG A 147 -13.49 -7.18 -13.73
N ALA A 148 -12.28 -6.65 -13.92
CA ALA A 148 -11.23 -6.67 -12.91
C ALA A 148 -11.39 -5.60 -11.80
N GLY A 149 -12.45 -4.79 -11.83
CA GLY A 149 -12.69 -3.71 -10.86
C GLY A 149 -11.83 -2.46 -11.05
N LEU A 150 -10.98 -2.42 -12.09
CA LEU A 150 -10.01 -1.34 -12.30
C LEU A 150 -10.63 -0.08 -12.94
N LEU A 151 -11.85 -0.19 -13.47
CA LEU A 151 -12.59 0.91 -14.08
C LEU A 151 -14.02 0.98 -13.55
N THR A 152 -14.55 2.20 -13.50
CA THR A 152 -15.98 2.46 -13.39
C THR A 152 -16.48 3.18 -14.62
N ALA A 153 -17.75 2.98 -14.96
CA ALA A 153 -18.42 3.68 -16.05
C ALA A 153 -19.66 4.38 -15.50
N ARG A 154 -19.78 5.69 -15.74
CA ARG A 154 -20.93 6.49 -15.29
C ARG A 154 -21.53 7.23 -16.47
N ARG A 155 -22.86 7.23 -16.54
CA ARG A 155 -23.59 8.00 -17.55
C ARG A 155 -23.63 9.47 -17.15
N HIS A 156 -23.26 10.34 -18.08
CA HIS A 156 -23.30 11.78 -17.94
C HIS A 156 -24.02 12.37 -19.16
N GLY A 157 -25.31 12.68 -18.98
CA GLY A 157 -26.20 13.05 -20.10
C GLY A 157 -26.33 11.90 -21.11
N HIS A 158 -25.99 12.19 -22.37
CA HIS A 158 -26.02 11.22 -23.46
C HIS A 158 -24.75 10.37 -23.58
N TYR A 159 -23.71 10.66 -22.79
CA TYR A 159 -22.42 9.99 -22.90
C TYR A 159 -22.15 9.06 -21.71
N VAL A 160 -21.40 7.98 -21.94
CA VAL A 160 -20.86 7.13 -20.88
C VAL A 160 -19.38 7.43 -20.73
N ARG A 161 -18.99 7.91 -19.54
CA ARG A 161 -17.59 8.20 -19.21
C ARG A 161 -17.02 7.08 -18.36
N CYS A 162 -15.90 6.55 -18.80
CA CYS A 162 -15.08 5.62 -18.06
C CYS A 162 -14.08 6.39 -17.19
N THR A 163 -13.83 5.89 -15.99
CA THR A 163 -12.90 6.47 -15.02
C THR A 163 -12.10 5.34 -14.36
N VAL A 164 -10.82 5.55 -14.10
CA VAL A 164 -9.98 4.58 -13.37
C VAL A 164 -10.36 4.55 -11.90
N ASN A 165 -10.44 3.35 -11.33
CA ASN A 165 -10.48 3.19 -9.88
C ASN A 165 -9.05 3.28 -9.35
N LEU A 166 -8.60 4.52 -9.09
CA LEU A 166 -7.21 4.79 -8.72
C LEU A 166 -6.80 4.12 -7.40
N PRO A 167 -7.63 4.12 -6.33
CA PRO A 167 -7.32 3.38 -5.10
C PRO A 167 -6.98 1.90 -5.35
N ASP A 168 -7.86 1.17 -6.06
CA ASP A 168 -7.64 -0.25 -6.36
C ASP A 168 -6.40 -0.49 -7.22
N LEU A 169 -6.13 0.39 -8.18
CA LEU A 169 -4.94 0.31 -9.01
C LEU A 169 -3.66 0.53 -8.20
N THR A 170 -3.66 1.50 -7.27
CA THR A 170 -2.50 1.78 -6.42
C THR A 170 -2.26 0.71 -5.36
N ALA A 171 -3.32 0.06 -4.88
CA ALA A 171 -3.23 -1.00 -3.89
C ALA A 171 -2.66 -2.31 -4.48
N LEU A 172 -2.75 -2.52 -5.80
CA LEU A 172 -2.40 -3.79 -6.45
C LEU A 172 -1.02 -4.35 -6.08
N GLY A 173 0.00 -3.50 -5.92
CA GLY A 173 1.33 -3.95 -5.51
C GLY A 173 1.36 -4.48 -4.09
N ALA A 174 0.66 -3.81 -3.17
CA ALA A 174 0.51 -4.27 -1.79
C ALA A 174 -0.36 -5.52 -1.70
N ASP A 175 -1.44 -5.58 -2.48
CA ASP A 175 -2.35 -6.74 -2.56
C ASP A 175 -1.60 -7.98 -3.04
N LEU A 176 -0.74 -7.84 -4.06
CA LEU A 176 0.10 -8.93 -4.57
C LEU A 176 1.07 -9.45 -3.51
N LEU A 177 1.76 -8.55 -2.81
CA LEU A 177 2.68 -8.94 -1.74
C LEU A 177 1.93 -9.64 -0.61
N ALA A 178 0.78 -9.12 -0.19
CA ALA A 178 -0.05 -9.73 0.84
C ALA A 178 -0.60 -11.11 0.43
N ALA A 179 -0.89 -11.31 -0.85
CA ALA A 179 -1.37 -12.60 -1.38
C ALA A 179 -0.24 -13.64 -1.49
N VAL A 180 0.99 -13.23 -1.80
CA VAL A 180 2.15 -14.13 -1.95
C VAL A 180 2.76 -14.52 -0.61
N LEU A 181 2.74 -13.62 0.37
CA LEU A 181 3.31 -13.84 1.71
C LEU A 181 2.37 -14.56 2.68
N ARG A 182 1.18 -14.97 2.24
CA ARG A 182 0.24 -15.76 3.04
C ARG A 182 0.59 -17.23 3.04
#